data_AF-A0A0M0BNP1-F1
#
_entry.id   AF-A0A0M0BNP1-F1
#
_cell.length_a   1.000
_cell.length_b   1.000
_cell.length_c   1.000
_cell.angle_alpha   90.00
_cell.angle_beta   90.00
_cell.angle_gamma   90.00
#
_symmetry.space_group_name_H-M   'P 1'
#
loop_
_entity.id
_entity.type
_entity.pdbx_description
1 polymer ?
#
loop_
_entity_poly.entity_id
_entity_poly.type
_entity_poly.pdbx_seq_one_letter_code
_entity_poly.pdbx_strand_id
1 'polypeptide(L)'
;MKMPRSTRENDEDWSNEEEEGEWEDEEEEIDVEDLTQLPGINKKLERKLKERGYDTLYEIGEADVNDLAKDAGVTRKEAKQMIDTANKLLGFEEEE
;
A
#
# COMPACT_ATOMS: atom_id res chain seq x y z
N MET A 1 40.49 21.66 46.76
CA MET A 1 39.56 20.64 47.31
C MET A 1 38.82 19.99 46.16
N LYS A 2 38.54 18.68 46.26
CA LYS A 2 37.86 17.76 45.31
C LYS A 2 38.80 17.11 44.28
N MET A 3 38.88 15.79 44.10
CA MET A 3 38.44 14.57 44.83
C MET A 3 39.44 13.44 44.45
N PRO A 4 39.65 12.41 45.30
CA PRO A 4 40.57 11.30 45.02
C PRO A 4 39.99 10.24 44.07
N ARG A 5 40.87 9.54 43.33
CA ARG A 5 40.59 8.31 42.57
C ARG A 5 40.38 7.14 43.54
N SER A 6 39.37 6.28 43.34
CA SER A 6 39.51 4.81 43.25
C SER A 6 38.17 4.07 43.08
N THR A 7 38.28 2.83 42.55
CA THR A 7 37.37 1.64 42.62
C THR A 7 35.97 1.78 42.00
N ARG A 8 35.63 1.16 40.84
CA ARG A 8 35.42 -0.27 40.47
C ARG A 8 34.44 -1.02 41.39
N GLU A 9 33.22 -1.23 40.88
CA GLU A 9 32.20 -2.30 41.09
C GLU A 9 30.90 -1.72 40.46
N ASN A 10 30.37 -2.19 39.33
CA ASN A 10 29.71 -3.47 39.04
C ASN A 10 28.56 -3.83 39.97
N ASP A 11 27.42 -3.17 39.75
CA ASP A 11 26.07 -3.71 39.92
C ASP A 11 25.40 -3.44 38.55
N GLU A 12 25.55 -4.33 37.57
CA GLU A 12 24.65 -5.45 37.30
C GLU A 12 23.15 -5.11 37.28
N ASP A 13 22.61 -5.38 36.08
CA ASP A 13 21.26 -5.83 35.83
C ASP A 13 20.12 -4.81 35.87
N TRP A 14 19.87 -4.24 34.70
CA TRP A 14 18.49 -4.14 34.24
C TRP A 14 18.37 -4.91 32.92
N SER A 15 18.08 -6.20 33.09
CA SER A 15 17.32 -7.06 32.18
C SER A 15 16.44 -6.24 31.21
N ASN A 16 16.68 -6.31 29.90
CA ASN A 16 16.17 -7.33 28.97
C ASN A 16 14.65 -7.21 28.72
N GLU A 17 14.27 -7.35 27.45
CA GLU A 17 12.92 -7.24 26.86
C GLU A 17 12.39 -5.79 26.81
N GLU A 18 11.97 -5.22 25.67
CA GLU A 18 11.16 -5.84 24.63
C GLU A 18 11.55 -5.32 23.23
N GLU A 19 11.55 -6.27 22.31
CA GLU A 19 11.51 -6.08 20.87
C GLU A 19 10.46 -5.04 20.48
N GLU A 20 10.86 -3.96 19.82
CA GLU A 20 9.99 -3.34 18.84
C GLU A 20 10.59 -3.67 17.48
N GLY A 21 10.14 -4.82 16.97
CA GLY A 21 10.54 -5.40 15.71
C GLY A 21 10.54 -4.37 14.59
N GLU A 22 11.60 -4.43 13.81
CA GLU A 22 11.67 -3.86 12.48
C GLU A 22 10.61 -4.57 11.64
N TRP A 23 9.42 -3.98 11.53
CA TRP A 23 8.45 -4.37 10.51
C TRP A 23 8.90 -3.73 9.20
N GLU A 24 9.97 -4.28 8.63
CA GLU A 24 10.15 -4.21 7.17
C GLU A 24 9.07 -5.14 6.60
N ASP A 25 7.87 -4.58 6.38
CA ASP A 25 6.85 -5.18 5.52
C ASP A 25 7.40 -5.22 4.09
N GLU A 26 8.34 -6.13 3.89
CA GLU A 26 8.80 -6.61 2.61
C GLU A 26 7.86 -7.77 2.21
N GLU A 27 6.58 -7.44 2.09
CA GLU A 27 5.62 -8.31 1.40
C GLU A 27 5.91 -8.19 -0.12
N GLU A 28 6.88 -8.97 -0.58
CA GLU A 28 6.88 -9.48 -1.95
C GLU A 28 5.70 -10.46 -2.12
N GLU A 29 4.47 -9.93 -2.19
CA GLU A 29 3.37 -10.66 -2.81
C GLU A 29 3.39 -10.40 -4.31
N ILE A 30 3.97 -11.36 -5.03
CA ILE A 30 4.13 -11.34 -6.48
C ILE A 30 2.78 -11.67 -7.14
N ASP A 31 2.25 -10.64 -7.79
CA ASP A 31 1.38 -10.58 -8.98
C ASP A 31 -0.03 -11.18 -8.91
N VAL A 32 -1.04 -10.33 -9.17
CA VAL A 32 -2.13 -10.64 -10.12
C VAL A 32 -2.88 -9.35 -10.51
N GLU A 33 -2.89 -9.06 -11.81
CA GLU A 33 -3.49 -7.89 -12.45
C GLU A 33 -2.73 -6.57 -12.26
N ASP A 34 -1.88 -6.30 -13.25
CA ASP A 34 -1.19 -5.04 -13.40
C ASP A 34 -2.22 -3.92 -13.58
N LEU A 35 -2.61 -3.26 -12.48
CA LEU A 35 -3.56 -2.15 -12.51
C LEU A 35 -2.99 -0.99 -13.33
N THR A 36 -1.67 -0.96 -13.58
CA THR A 36 -1.05 0.03 -14.46
C THR A 36 -1.45 -0.12 -15.93
N GLN A 37 -2.14 -1.21 -16.31
CA GLN A 37 -2.82 -1.32 -17.60
C GLN A 37 -4.01 -0.35 -17.73
N LEU A 38 -4.58 0.11 -16.60
CA LEU A 38 -5.67 1.07 -16.62
C LEU A 38 -5.15 2.49 -16.87
N PRO A 39 -5.85 3.27 -17.72
CA PRO A 39 -5.44 4.62 -18.04
C PRO A 39 -5.48 5.52 -16.80
N GLY A 40 -4.35 6.16 -16.49
CA GLY A 40 -4.21 7.06 -15.35
C GLY A 40 -3.71 6.39 -14.07
N ILE A 41 -3.47 5.08 -14.07
CA ILE A 41 -2.84 4.37 -12.94
C ILE A 41 -1.33 4.31 -13.16
N ASN A 42 -0.58 4.85 -12.18
CA ASN A 42 0.87 4.72 -12.09
C ASN A 42 1.22 3.74 -10.98
N LYS A 43 2.44 3.18 -10.95
CA LYS A 43 2.92 2.28 -9.86
C LYS A 43 2.68 2.81 -8.44
N LYS A 44 2.83 4.13 -8.25
CA LYS A 44 2.55 4.78 -6.95
C LYS A 44 1.07 4.76 -6.59
N LEU A 45 0.22 4.92 -7.59
CA LEU A 45 -1.24 4.98 -7.45
C LEU A 45 -1.82 3.59 -7.30
N GLU A 46 -1.32 2.62 -8.07
CA GLU A 46 -1.58 1.20 -7.89
C GLU A 46 -1.30 0.77 -6.45
N ARG A 47 -0.11 1.07 -5.91
CA ARG A 47 0.18 0.72 -4.52
C ARG A 47 -0.81 1.34 -3.54
N LYS A 48 -1.15 2.62 -3.73
CA LYS A 48 -2.14 3.30 -2.90
C LYS A 48 -3.53 2.68 -3.02
N LEU A 49 -3.90 2.20 -4.20
CA LEU A 49 -5.16 1.49 -4.45
C LEU A 49 -5.16 0.12 -3.77
N LYS A 50 -4.06 -0.63 -3.85
CA LYS A 50 -3.85 -1.89 -3.10
C LYS A 50 -3.96 -1.67 -1.59
N GLU A 51 -3.32 -0.62 -1.05
CA GLU A 51 -3.45 -0.22 0.36
C GLU A 51 -4.90 0.12 0.78
N ARG A 52 -5.78 0.40 -0.19
CA ARG A 52 -7.20 0.73 0.01
C ARG A 52 -8.14 -0.46 -0.22
N GLY A 53 -7.61 -1.63 -0.60
CA GLY A 53 -8.39 -2.83 -0.95
C GLY A 53 -8.83 -2.89 -2.42
N TYR A 54 -8.23 -2.07 -3.29
CA TYR A 54 -8.41 -2.13 -4.74
C TYR A 54 -7.21 -2.84 -5.35
N ASP A 55 -7.10 -4.14 -5.10
CA ASP A 55 -5.99 -4.98 -5.54
C ASP A 55 -6.26 -5.68 -6.88
N THR A 56 -7.51 -5.77 -7.31
CA THR A 56 -7.92 -6.41 -8.57
C THR A 56 -8.71 -5.47 -9.49
N LEU A 57 -8.75 -5.79 -10.78
CA LEU A 57 -9.60 -5.12 -11.77
C LEU A 57 -11.07 -5.24 -11.43
N TYR A 58 -11.49 -6.35 -10.78
CA TYR A 58 -12.86 -6.56 -10.33
C TYR A 58 -13.28 -5.50 -9.32
N GLU A 59 -12.46 -5.28 -8.28
CA GLU A 59 -12.71 -4.25 -7.27
C GLU A 59 -12.79 -2.85 -7.90
N ILE A 60 -11.92 -2.56 -8.88
CA ILE A 60 -12.01 -1.30 -9.61
C ILE A 60 -13.27 -1.22 -10.46
N GLY A 61 -13.67 -2.30 -11.12
CA GLY A 61 -14.85 -2.37 -11.97
C GLY A 61 -16.17 -2.21 -11.21
N GLU A 62 -16.24 -2.71 -9.98
CA GLU A 62 -17.39 -2.54 -9.08
C GLU A 62 -17.35 -1.22 -8.28
N ALA A 63 -16.18 -0.57 -8.18
CA ALA A 63 -16.04 0.67 -7.42
C ALA A 63 -16.89 1.84 -7.97
N ASP A 64 -17.39 2.67 -7.06
CA ASP A 64 -18.03 3.92 -7.41
C ASP A 64 -17.04 4.94 -7.98
N VAL A 65 -17.41 5.58 -9.11
CA VAL A 65 -16.60 6.62 -9.79
C VAL A 65 -16.15 7.72 -8.83
N ASN A 66 -16.99 8.09 -7.86
CA ASN A 66 -16.70 9.17 -6.93
C ASN A 66 -15.71 8.77 -5.83
N ASP A 67 -15.78 7.52 -5.37
CA ASP A 67 -14.93 7.05 -4.29
C ASP A 67 -13.58 6.62 -4.85
N LEU A 68 -13.57 5.90 -5.98
CA LEU A 68 -12.35 5.64 -6.74
C LEU A 68 -11.60 6.94 -7.07
N ALA A 69 -12.30 7.99 -7.52
CA ALA A 69 -11.67 9.29 -7.79
C ALA A 69 -11.00 9.91 -6.54
N LYS A 70 -11.61 9.80 -5.36
CA LYS A 70 -11.05 10.33 -4.11
C LYS A 70 -9.87 9.50 -3.63
N ASP A 71 -10.00 8.17 -3.66
CA ASP A 71 -8.97 7.25 -3.18
C ASP A 71 -7.75 7.26 -4.10
N ALA A 72 -7.96 7.21 -5.42
CA ALA A 72 -6.90 7.38 -6.41
C ALA A 72 -6.36 8.83 -6.48
N GLY A 73 -7.16 9.82 -6.09
CA GLY A 73 -6.79 11.24 -6.22
C GLY A 73 -6.80 11.73 -7.67
N VAL A 74 -7.70 11.17 -8.50
CA VAL A 74 -7.86 11.49 -9.92
C VAL A 74 -9.17 12.23 -10.17
N THR A 75 -9.38 12.71 -11.39
CA THR A 75 -10.66 13.31 -11.75
C THR A 75 -11.74 12.25 -11.93
N ARG A 76 -13.02 12.61 -11.71
CA ARG A 76 -14.17 11.71 -11.98
C ARG A 76 -14.18 11.15 -13.40
N LYS A 77 -13.65 11.89 -14.37
CA LYS A 77 -13.55 11.45 -15.76
C LYS A 77 -12.55 10.29 -15.89
N GLU A 78 -11.38 10.43 -15.26
CA GLU A 78 -10.35 9.39 -15.25
C GLU A 78 -10.81 8.16 -14.48
N ALA A 79 -11.41 8.32 -13.30
CA ALA A 79 -11.98 7.21 -12.54
C ALA A 79 -13.03 6.44 -13.36
N LYS A 80 -13.91 7.15 -14.08
CA LYS A 80 -14.87 6.50 -14.99
C LYS A 80 -14.17 5.70 -16.08
N GLN A 81 -13.11 6.23 -16.68
CA GLN A 81 -12.34 5.51 -17.71
C GLN A 81 -11.63 4.27 -17.15
N MET A 82 -11.15 4.33 -15.91
CA MET A 82 -10.55 3.18 -15.23
C MET A 82 -11.59 2.06 -15.05
N ILE A 83 -12.78 2.40 -14.52
CA ILE A 83 -13.88 1.44 -14.33
C ILE A 83 -14.31 0.82 -15.67
N ASP A 84 -14.46 1.64 -16.71
CA ASP A 84 -14.84 1.21 -18.06
C ASP A 84 -13.78 0.24 -18.64
N THR A 85 -12.50 0.60 -18.54
CA THR A 85 -11.39 -0.24 -19.01
C THR A 85 -11.28 -1.53 -18.19
N ALA A 86 -11.49 -1.46 -16.87
CA ALA A 86 -11.48 -2.63 -15.99
C ALA A 86 -12.59 -3.62 -16.37
N ASN A 87 -13.83 -3.14 -16.54
CA ASN A 87 -14.95 -3.96 -17.00
C ASN A 87 -14.69 -4.58 -18.38
N LYS A 88 -14.06 -3.84 -19.30
CA LYS A 88 -13.64 -4.35 -20.61
C LYS A 88 -12.61 -5.47 -20.49
N LEU A 89 -11.58 -5.31 -19.64
CA LEU A 89 -10.53 -6.30 -19.43
C LEU A 89 -11.06 -7.58 -18.76
N LEU A 90 -12.04 -7.44 -17.87
CA LEU A 90 -12.75 -8.54 -17.23
C LEU A 90 -13.68 -9.31 -18.19
N GLY A 91 -13.86 -8.82 -19.42
CA GLY A 91 -14.74 -9.45 -20.40
C GLY A 91 -16.24 -9.22 -20.14
N PHE A 92 -16.60 -8.20 -19.36
CA PHE A 92 -18.00 -7.77 -19.23
C PHE A 92 -18.51 -7.01 -20.47
N GLU A 93 -17.62 -6.67 -21.41
CA GLU A 93 -17.99 -6.22 -22.75
C GLU A 93 -17.87 -7.41 -23.74
N GLU A 94 -19.01 -8.04 -24.06
CA GLU A 94 -19.13 -8.79 -25.31
C GLU A 94 -18.86 -7.83 -26.47
N GLU A 95 -17.96 -8.21 -27.38
CA GLU A 95 -17.75 -7.50 -28.65
C GLU A 95 -19.09 -7.40 -29.40
N GLU A 96 -19.59 -6.19 -29.67
CA GLU A 96 -20.56 -5.93 -30.75
C GLU A 96 -19.84 -5.55 -32.06
#